data_AF-A0A397HTP5-F1
#
_entry.id   AF-A0A397HTP5-F1
#
_cell.length_a   1.000
_cell.length_b   1.000
_cell.length_c   1.000
_cell.angle_alpha   90.00
_cell.angle_beta   90.00
_cell.angle_gamma   90.00
#
_symmetry.space_group_name_H-M   'P 1'
#
loop_
_entity.id
_entity.type
_entity.pdbx_description
1 polymer ?
#
loop_
_entity_poly.entity_id
_entity_poly.type
_entity_poly.pdbx_seq_one_letter_code
_entity_poly.pdbx_strand_id
1 'polypeptide(L)'
;MSLNYTEPVEQLFLDLPLQDVINDTAGMPVTEPWASEYVDAIRDGRFGDAIWARYHIAGDMQNGIIEGTNITVLESIEEDAVGYRLDAPEAYAEALSLYANTSSADGHTDVIEIITRIGHEDIAELETRTTYSIRCSTNYLAYASSCVSLLENMSKQKIAISRTRAVASYGNCRMRVVPYGSGADLTYYTAHAVGRLIEEECSYVPACCSYLTVSGYSPKNSGHRKVCLSSKNTGCHS
;
A
#
# COMPACT_ATOMS: atom_id res chain seq x y z
N MET A 1 17.32 -20.21 -12.23
CA MET A 1 17.40 -18.74 -12.17
C MET A 1 18.63 -18.38 -11.35
N SER A 2 19.47 -17.44 -11.78
CA SER A 2 20.58 -16.96 -10.92
C SER A 2 20.01 -15.86 -10.03
N LEU A 3 19.90 -16.12 -8.72
CA LEU A 3 19.37 -15.13 -7.78
C LEU A 3 20.41 -14.04 -7.49
N ASN A 4 20.03 -12.79 -7.70
CA ASN A 4 20.77 -11.65 -7.18
C ASN A 4 20.27 -11.34 -5.77
N TYR A 5 21.17 -11.28 -4.79
CA TYR A 5 20.80 -11.09 -3.39
C TYR A 5 20.69 -9.61 -3.00
N THR A 6 21.29 -8.71 -3.79
CA THR A 6 21.32 -7.26 -3.52
C THR A 6 20.17 -6.50 -4.17
N GLU A 7 19.40 -7.16 -5.03
CA GLU A 7 18.26 -6.57 -5.73
C GLU A 7 17.00 -7.37 -5.40
N PRO A 8 15.82 -6.72 -5.39
CA PRO A 8 14.57 -7.42 -5.22
C PRO A 8 14.30 -8.36 -6.41
N VAL A 9 13.57 -9.45 -6.16
CA VAL A 9 13.22 -10.43 -7.20
C VAL A 9 12.28 -9.78 -8.23
N GLU A 10 11.32 -9.00 -7.75
CA GLU A 10 10.51 -8.07 -8.53
C GLU A 10 10.05 -6.93 -7.62
N GLN A 11 9.51 -5.84 -8.18
CA GLN A 11 9.41 -4.57 -7.47
C GLN A 11 8.08 -4.35 -6.71
N LEU A 12 7.10 -5.25 -6.85
CA LEU A 12 5.73 -5.05 -6.36
C LEU A 12 5.43 -5.80 -5.05
N PHE A 13 5.63 -7.11 -5.04
CA PHE A 13 5.28 -8.00 -3.93
C PHE A 13 6.52 -8.64 -3.26
N LEU A 14 7.63 -8.78 -3.97
CA LEU A 14 8.92 -9.32 -3.53
C LEU A 14 10.01 -8.24 -3.56
N ASP A 15 9.62 -7.07 -3.06
CA ASP A 15 10.33 -5.79 -3.09
C ASP A 15 11.53 -5.70 -2.13
N LEU A 16 11.77 -6.72 -1.30
CA LEU A 16 12.89 -6.78 -0.38
C LEU A 16 14.06 -7.56 -0.96
N PRO A 17 15.27 -6.97 -1.06
CA PRO A 17 16.47 -7.74 -1.33
C PRO A 17 16.69 -8.82 -0.28
N LEU A 18 17.03 -10.04 -0.71
CA LEU A 18 17.32 -11.15 0.20
C LEU A 18 18.41 -10.80 1.22
N GLN A 19 19.44 -10.06 0.78
CA GLN A 19 20.52 -9.62 1.65
C GLN A 19 20.05 -8.69 2.77
N ASP A 20 19.05 -7.85 2.49
CA ASP A 20 18.52 -6.91 3.49
C ASP A 20 17.69 -7.64 4.54
N VAL A 21 16.96 -8.70 4.15
CA VAL A 21 16.24 -9.58 5.07
C VAL A 21 17.21 -10.40 5.92
N ILE A 22 18.21 -11.03 5.30
CA ILE A 22 19.20 -11.88 6.00
C ILE A 22 20.01 -11.07 7.03
N ASN A 23 20.34 -9.82 6.70
CA ASN A 23 21.15 -8.97 7.59
C ASN A 23 20.33 -8.10 8.54
N ASP A 24 18.99 -8.21 8.54
CA ASP A 24 18.08 -7.34 9.30
C ASP A 24 18.34 -5.85 9.05
N THR A 25 18.49 -5.49 7.78
CA THR A 25 18.79 -4.12 7.31
C THR A 25 17.72 -3.55 6.38
N ALA A 26 16.58 -4.24 6.24
CA ALA A 26 15.45 -3.86 5.40
C ALA A 26 14.74 -2.54 5.82
N GLY A 27 15.18 -1.89 6.91
CA GLY A 27 14.59 -0.63 7.40
C GLY A 27 13.21 -0.79 8.04
N MET A 28 12.78 -2.03 8.25
CA MET A 28 11.55 -2.44 8.93
C MET A 28 11.86 -3.59 9.88
N PRO A 29 11.00 -3.88 10.88
CA PRO A 29 11.14 -5.10 11.65
C PRO A 29 11.15 -6.32 10.73
N VAL A 30 12.11 -7.22 10.93
CA VAL A 30 12.21 -8.51 10.26
C VAL A 30 12.06 -9.59 11.33
N THR A 31 10.96 -10.32 11.27
CA THR A 31 10.56 -11.24 12.35
C THR A 31 10.55 -12.70 11.88
N GLU A 32 10.96 -13.59 12.76
CA GLU A 32 10.87 -15.04 12.53
C GLU A 32 9.46 -15.58 12.87
N PRO A 33 8.97 -16.63 12.19
CA PRO A 33 9.67 -17.44 11.18
C PRO A 33 9.65 -16.86 9.75
N TRP A 34 8.95 -15.75 9.55
CA TRP A 34 8.64 -15.20 8.23
C TRP A 34 9.87 -14.75 7.45
N ALA A 35 10.90 -14.26 8.13
CA ALA A 35 12.17 -13.91 7.50
C ALA A 35 12.83 -15.11 6.83
N SER A 36 12.95 -16.22 7.57
CA SER A 36 13.49 -17.48 7.03
C SER A 36 12.61 -18.02 5.90
N GLU A 37 11.28 -18.03 6.09
CA GLU A 37 10.35 -18.51 5.06
C GLU A 37 10.42 -17.68 3.77
N TYR A 38 10.52 -16.35 3.87
CA TYR A 38 10.66 -15.47 2.71
C TYR A 38 11.89 -15.83 1.87
N VAL A 39 13.04 -15.99 2.53
CA VAL A 39 14.30 -16.28 1.86
C VAL A 39 14.30 -17.66 1.22
N ASP A 40 13.82 -18.67 1.95
CA ASP A 40 13.81 -20.05 1.45
C ASP A 40 12.77 -20.24 0.34
N ALA A 41 11.59 -19.63 0.46
CA ALA A 41 10.57 -19.66 -0.58
C ALA A 41 11.07 -19.04 -1.90
N ILE A 42 11.79 -17.91 -1.86
CA ILE A 42 12.41 -17.32 -3.05
C ILE A 42 13.45 -18.26 -3.67
N ARG A 43 14.30 -18.88 -2.84
CA ARG A 43 15.33 -19.83 -3.31
C ARG A 43 14.71 -21.05 -3.99
N ASP A 44 13.60 -21.53 -3.46
CA ASP A 44 12.87 -22.68 -3.98
C ASP A 44 11.95 -22.34 -5.16
N GLY A 45 11.79 -21.04 -5.48
CA GLY A 45 10.84 -20.57 -6.49
C GLY A 45 9.37 -20.78 -6.09
N ARG A 46 9.07 -20.84 -4.78
CA ARG A 46 7.71 -20.89 -4.22
C ARG A 46 7.23 -19.46 -4.00
N PHE A 47 6.83 -18.78 -5.08
CA PHE A 47 6.56 -17.33 -5.02
C PHE A 47 5.32 -16.95 -4.21
N GLY A 48 4.29 -17.80 -4.15
CA GLY A 48 3.12 -17.60 -3.30
C GLY A 48 3.51 -17.59 -1.82
N ASP A 49 4.27 -18.60 -1.39
CA ASP A 49 4.83 -18.67 -0.03
C ASP A 49 5.73 -17.47 0.28
N ALA A 50 6.53 -17.01 -0.68
CA ALA A 50 7.38 -15.83 -0.50
C ALA A 50 6.55 -14.56 -0.29
N ILE A 51 5.52 -14.32 -1.11
CA ILE A 51 4.62 -13.16 -0.94
C ILE A 51 3.90 -13.26 0.41
N TRP A 52 3.40 -14.44 0.76
CA TRP A 52 2.75 -14.68 2.04
C TRP A 52 3.67 -14.30 3.21
N ALA A 53 4.89 -14.82 3.22
CA ALA A 53 5.89 -14.52 4.24
C ALA A 53 6.24 -13.02 4.27
N ARG A 54 6.37 -12.37 3.12
CA ARG A 54 6.63 -10.93 3.00
C ARG A 54 5.55 -10.06 3.64
N TYR A 55 4.29 -10.46 3.57
CA TYR A 55 3.21 -9.75 4.21
C TYR A 55 3.25 -9.91 5.74
N HIS A 56 3.76 -11.02 6.25
CA HIS A 56 3.87 -11.27 7.69
C HIS A 56 5.19 -10.81 8.33
N ILE A 57 6.23 -10.53 7.52
CA ILE A 57 7.61 -10.34 7.98
C ILE A 57 7.80 -9.18 8.98
N ALA A 58 6.93 -8.16 8.92
CA ALA A 58 6.93 -7.01 9.83
C ALA A 58 6.45 -7.33 11.25
N GLY A 59 5.82 -8.49 11.47
CA GLY A 59 5.29 -8.91 12.77
C GLY A 59 4.10 -8.10 13.27
N ASP A 60 3.48 -7.28 12.42
CA ASP A 60 2.30 -6.46 12.71
C ASP A 60 0.97 -7.21 12.47
N MET A 61 1.02 -8.54 12.34
CA MET A 61 -0.15 -9.39 12.14
C MET A 61 -0.38 -10.30 13.35
N GLN A 62 -1.58 -10.24 13.92
CA GLN A 62 -2.03 -11.17 14.96
C GLN A 62 -3.18 -12.02 14.39
N ASN A 63 -3.01 -13.35 14.35
CA ASN A 63 -3.99 -14.32 13.87
C ASN A 63 -4.43 -14.13 12.40
N GLY A 64 -3.52 -13.75 11.49
CA GLY A 64 -3.83 -13.56 10.07
C GLY A 64 -4.64 -12.29 9.76
N ILE A 65 -4.77 -11.40 10.73
CA ILE A 65 -5.40 -10.09 10.62
C ILE A 65 -4.34 -9.03 10.92
N ILE A 66 -4.29 -7.96 10.11
CA ILE A 66 -3.40 -6.83 10.37
C ILE A 66 -3.81 -6.20 11.71
N GLU A 67 -2.86 -6.06 12.64
CA GLU A 67 -3.12 -5.64 14.02
C GLU A 67 -3.92 -4.32 14.05
N GLY A 68 -5.07 -4.37 14.73
CA GLY A 68 -5.98 -3.23 14.83
C GLY A 68 -6.90 -3.02 13.61
N THR A 69 -7.01 -3.97 12.69
CA THR A 69 -7.95 -3.97 11.56
C THR A 69 -8.86 -5.20 11.58
N ASN A 70 -9.77 -5.32 10.61
CA ASN A 70 -10.55 -6.53 10.31
C ASN A 70 -10.16 -7.16 8.97
N ILE A 71 -9.03 -6.75 8.39
CA ILE A 71 -8.62 -7.14 7.03
C ILE A 71 -7.65 -8.31 7.13
N THR A 72 -7.95 -9.35 6.37
CA THR A 72 -7.10 -10.53 6.22
C THR A 72 -5.92 -10.24 5.29
N VAL A 73 -4.87 -11.05 5.38
CA VAL A 73 -3.70 -10.92 4.51
C VAL A 73 -4.06 -11.06 3.03
N LEU A 74 -4.96 -11.99 2.69
CA LEU A 74 -5.42 -12.18 1.32
C LEU A 74 -6.19 -10.96 0.79
N GLU A 75 -7.04 -10.35 1.62
CA GLU A 75 -7.72 -9.10 1.24
C GLU A 75 -6.70 -7.96 1.03
N SER A 76 -5.67 -7.85 1.88
CA SER A 76 -4.61 -6.85 1.69
C SER A 76 -3.80 -7.10 0.41
N ILE A 77 -3.49 -8.36 0.09
CA ILE A 77 -2.81 -8.73 -1.16
C ILE A 77 -3.70 -8.40 -2.36
N GLU A 78 -5.00 -8.65 -2.27
CA GLU A 78 -5.96 -8.33 -3.33
C GLU A 78 -6.04 -6.81 -3.57
N GLU A 79 -6.12 -6.00 -2.51
CA GLU A 79 -6.11 -4.53 -2.60
C GLU A 79 -4.82 -4.02 -3.26
N ASP A 80 -3.66 -4.51 -2.81
CA ASP A 80 -2.36 -4.14 -3.38
C ASP A 80 -2.24 -4.62 -4.83
N ALA A 81 -2.75 -5.80 -5.16
CA ALA A 81 -2.77 -6.31 -6.53
C ALA A 81 -3.60 -5.43 -7.47
N VAL A 82 -4.79 -4.99 -7.05
CA VAL A 82 -5.61 -4.03 -7.81
C VAL A 82 -4.83 -2.73 -8.00
N GLY A 83 -4.26 -2.20 -6.91
CA GLY A 83 -3.45 -0.98 -6.93
C GLY A 83 -2.28 -1.06 -7.91
N TYR A 84 -1.45 -2.11 -7.81
CA TYR A 84 -0.30 -2.31 -8.69
C TYR A 84 -0.70 -2.58 -10.14
N ARG A 85 -1.78 -3.31 -10.39
CA ARG A 85 -2.26 -3.58 -11.76
C ARG A 85 -2.69 -2.30 -12.46
N LEU A 86 -3.36 -1.42 -11.71
CA LEU A 86 -3.75 -0.10 -12.18
C LEU A 86 -2.51 0.75 -12.33
N ASP A 87 -1.60 0.78 -11.36
CA ASP A 87 -0.51 1.75 -11.29
C ASP A 87 0.72 1.38 -12.13
N ALA A 88 1.25 0.19 -11.96
CA ALA A 88 2.47 -0.26 -12.61
C ALA A 88 2.16 -1.45 -13.54
N PRO A 89 1.35 -1.28 -14.60
CA PRO A 89 0.88 -2.39 -15.42
C PRO A 89 2.00 -3.18 -16.09
N GLU A 90 3.11 -2.52 -16.44
CA GLU A 90 4.29 -3.19 -17.01
C GLU A 90 5.01 -4.06 -15.96
N ALA A 91 5.32 -3.51 -14.78
CA ALA A 91 5.90 -4.27 -13.67
C ALA A 91 4.96 -5.40 -13.20
N TYR A 92 3.65 -5.18 -13.27
CA TYR A 92 2.65 -6.19 -12.95
C TYR A 92 2.68 -7.35 -13.95
N ALA A 93 2.80 -7.05 -15.24
CA ALA A 93 2.94 -8.07 -16.28
C ALA A 93 4.26 -8.85 -16.13
N GLU A 94 5.34 -8.19 -15.71
CA GLU A 94 6.60 -8.86 -15.37
C GLU A 94 6.45 -9.80 -14.18
N ALA A 95 5.79 -9.36 -13.10
CA ALA A 95 5.49 -10.19 -11.95
C ALA A 95 4.63 -11.41 -12.32
N LEU A 96 3.59 -11.24 -13.14
CA LEU A 96 2.78 -12.37 -13.64
C LEU A 96 3.62 -13.37 -14.45
N SER A 97 4.52 -12.86 -15.30
CA SER A 97 5.40 -13.72 -16.10
C SER A 97 6.37 -14.52 -15.23
N LEU A 98 6.83 -13.93 -14.13
CA LEU A 98 7.64 -14.62 -13.13
C LEU A 98 6.84 -15.71 -12.42
N TYR A 99 5.65 -15.37 -11.90
CA TYR A 99 4.80 -16.25 -11.10
C TYR A 99 4.21 -17.42 -11.89
N ALA A 100 4.10 -17.30 -13.21
CA ALA A 100 3.75 -18.41 -14.09
C ALA A 100 4.72 -19.61 -13.97
N ASN A 101 5.92 -19.39 -13.44
CA ASN A 101 6.94 -20.42 -13.22
C ASN A 101 7.07 -20.81 -11.74
N THR A 102 6.06 -20.52 -10.90
CA THR A 102 6.12 -20.93 -9.48
C THR A 102 6.25 -22.45 -9.35
N SER A 103 6.98 -22.87 -8.32
CA SER A 103 7.21 -24.28 -8.03
C SER A 103 5.91 -24.99 -7.70
N SER A 104 5.78 -26.26 -8.10
CA SER A 104 4.63 -27.08 -7.72
C SER A 104 4.57 -27.41 -6.22
N ALA A 105 5.62 -27.07 -5.47
CA ALA A 105 5.68 -27.22 -4.01
C ALA A 105 5.21 -25.96 -3.26
N ASP A 106 4.77 -24.92 -3.97
CA ASP A 106 4.21 -23.70 -3.39
C ASP A 106 2.95 -24.02 -2.59
N GLY A 107 2.94 -23.66 -1.30
CA GLY A 107 1.82 -23.89 -0.39
C GLY A 107 0.71 -22.85 -0.50
N HIS A 108 1.02 -21.69 -1.06
CA HIS A 108 0.13 -20.53 -1.17
C HIS A 108 -0.22 -20.22 -2.62
N THR A 109 -0.76 -21.22 -3.31
CA THR A 109 -1.27 -21.04 -4.68
C THR A 109 -2.44 -20.06 -4.76
N ASP A 110 -3.20 -19.92 -3.66
CA ASP A 110 -4.28 -18.94 -3.52
C ASP A 110 -3.79 -17.49 -3.71
N VAL A 111 -2.60 -17.16 -3.20
CA VAL A 111 -1.97 -15.85 -3.42
C VAL A 111 -1.68 -15.62 -4.90
N ILE A 112 -1.10 -16.61 -5.58
CA ILE A 112 -0.78 -16.54 -7.01
C ILE A 112 -2.05 -16.45 -7.86
N GLU A 113 -3.10 -17.19 -7.49
CA GLU A 113 -4.41 -17.16 -8.15
C GLU A 113 -5.07 -15.78 -8.04
N ILE A 114 -5.03 -15.14 -6.87
CA ILE A 114 -5.55 -13.77 -6.68
C ILE A 114 -4.84 -12.81 -7.63
N ILE A 115 -3.51 -12.77 -7.60
CA ILE A 115 -2.71 -11.85 -8.43
C ILE A 115 -2.96 -12.13 -9.93
N THR A 116 -2.99 -13.40 -10.32
CA THR A 116 -3.25 -13.79 -11.72
C THR A 116 -4.66 -13.41 -12.18
N ARG A 117 -5.67 -13.59 -11.32
CA ARG A 117 -7.05 -13.18 -11.59
C ARG A 117 -7.12 -11.67 -11.85
N ILE A 118 -6.59 -10.86 -10.93
CA ILE A 118 -6.54 -9.39 -11.08
C ILE A 118 -5.82 -8.99 -12.37
N GLY A 119 -4.74 -9.69 -12.73
CA GLY A 119 -3.99 -9.47 -13.97
C GLY A 119 -4.85 -9.52 -15.24
N HIS A 120 -5.86 -10.39 -15.25
CA HIS A 120 -6.76 -10.63 -16.38
C HIS A 120 -8.05 -9.82 -16.36
N GLU A 121 -8.34 -9.11 -15.27
CA GLU A 121 -9.53 -8.29 -15.17
C GLU A 121 -9.43 -6.99 -16.00
N ASP A 122 -10.59 -6.45 -16.36
CA ASP A 122 -10.66 -5.21 -17.12
C ASP A 122 -10.24 -4.02 -16.25
N ILE A 123 -9.42 -3.13 -16.81
CA ILE A 123 -8.89 -1.97 -16.07
C ILE A 123 -10.02 -1.07 -15.57
N ALA A 124 -11.09 -0.85 -16.35
CA ALA A 124 -12.19 -0.01 -15.92
C ALA A 124 -12.97 -0.66 -14.77
N GLU A 125 -13.09 -1.98 -14.74
CA GLU A 125 -13.67 -2.71 -13.61
C GLU A 125 -12.79 -2.62 -12.36
N LEU A 126 -11.47 -2.74 -12.51
CA LEU A 126 -10.50 -2.56 -11.42
C LEU A 126 -10.51 -1.14 -10.83
N GLU A 127 -10.66 -0.11 -11.68
CA GLU A 127 -10.84 1.27 -11.22
C GLU A 127 -12.08 1.42 -10.33
N THR A 128 -13.15 0.65 -10.57
CA THR A 128 -14.33 0.64 -9.69
C THR A 128 -14.14 -0.13 -8.39
N ARG A 129 -13.19 -1.07 -8.35
CA ARG A 129 -12.88 -1.94 -7.19
C ARG A 129 -11.84 -1.38 -6.24
N THR A 130 -11.19 -0.27 -6.58
CA THR A 130 -10.10 0.28 -5.77
C THR A 130 -10.59 0.66 -4.38
N THR A 131 -10.36 -0.21 -3.40
CA THR A 131 -10.65 0.03 -1.98
C THR A 131 -9.34 0.34 -1.26
N TYR A 132 -9.21 1.56 -0.76
CA TYR A 132 -8.17 1.88 0.20
C TYR A 132 -8.78 1.84 1.59
N SER A 133 -8.09 1.24 2.55
CA SER A 133 -8.54 1.38 3.94
C SER A 133 -8.35 2.83 4.42
N ILE A 134 -9.38 3.39 5.06
CA ILE A 134 -9.34 4.75 5.63
C ILE A 134 -9.91 4.78 7.04
N ARG A 135 -9.46 5.76 7.83
CA ARG A 135 -10.01 6.12 9.13
C ARG A 135 -10.34 7.60 9.17
N CYS A 136 -11.57 7.90 9.54
CA CYS A 136 -12.02 9.27 9.73
C CYS A 136 -11.57 9.81 11.09
N SER A 137 -11.29 11.11 11.13
CA SER A 137 -10.89 11.82 12.34
C SER A 137 -11.76 13.04 12.56
N THR A 138 -12.08 13.31 13.82
CA THR A 138 -12.76 14.55 14.21
C THR A 138 -11.79 15.68 14.55
N ASN A 139 -10.47 15.43 14.44
CA ASN A 139 -9.41 16.40 14.72
C ASN A 139 -8.84 16.98 13.42
N TYR A 140 -8.26 18.19 13.51
CA TYR A 140 -7.59 18.86 12.38
C TYR A 140 -8.46 18.96 11.12
N LEU A 141 -9.70 19.40 11.30
CA LEU A 141 -10.68 19.52 10.22
C LEU A 141 -10.23 20.53 9.16
N ALA A 142 -10.25 20.12 7.89
CA ALA A 142 -10.15 21.00 6.74
C ALA A 142 -11.53 21.25 6.13
N TYR A 143 -11.69 22.33 5.36
CA TYR A 143 -12.92 22.53 4.59
C TYR A 143 -12.98 21.50 3.46
N ALA A 144 -14.13 20.85 3.28
CA ALA A 144 -14.31 19.88 2.20
C ALA A 144 -13.99 20.52 0.83
N SER A 145 -14.46 21.75 0.59
CA SER A 145 -14.17 22.52 -0.64
C SER A 145 -12.67 22.73 -0.89
N SER A 146 -11.88 22.96 0.17
CA SER A 146 -10.42 23.05 0.06
C SER A 146 -9.81 21.71 -0.34
N CYS A 147 -10.32 20.60 0.20
CA CYS A 147 -9.82 19.26 -0.11
C CYS A 147 -10.21 18.79 -1.51
N VAL A 148 -11.43 19.05 -1.96
CA VAL A 148 -11.85 18.81 -3.35
C VAL A 148 -10.93 19.56 -4.32
N SER A 149 -10.72 20.86 -4.09
CA SER A 149 -9.84 21.68 -4.94
C SER A 149 -8.39 21.18 -4.92
N LEU A 150 -7.91 20.69 -3.77
CA LEU A 150 -6.59 20.07 -3.66
C LEU A 150 -6.50 18.84 -4.57
N LEU A 151 -7.47 17.93 -4.47
CA LEU A 151 -7.46 16.65 -5.20
C LEU A 151 -7.63 16.87 -6.71
N GLU A 152 -8.51 17.78 -7.12
CA GLU A 152 -8.71 18.13 -8.53
C GLU A 152 -7.45 18.69 -9.20
N ASN A 153 -6.63 19.44 -8.45
CA ASN A 153 -5.40 20.06 -8.95
C ASN A 153 -4.14 19.24 -8.65
N MET A 154 -4.26 18.11 -7.94
CA MET A 154 -3.13 17.26 -7.58
C MET A 154 -2.68 16.42 -8.77
N SER A 155 -1.37 16.19 -8.88
CA SER A 155 -0.81 15.26 -9.86
C SER A 155 -1.38 13.86 -9.67
N LYS A 156 -1.78 13.23 -10.78
CA LYS A 156 -2.20 11.82 -10.84
C LYS A 156 -1.15 10.96 -11.55
N GLN A 157 0.09 11.47 -11.61
CA GLN A 157 1.18 10.74 -12.23
C GLN A 157 1.61 9.58 -11.34
N LYS A 158 2.04 8.50 -11.97
CA LYS A 158 2.48 7.29 -11.29
C LYS A 158 3.98 7.34 -11.00
N ILE A 159 4.37 8.44 -10.38
CA ILE A 159 5.75 8.72 -9.97
C ILE A 159 5.80 8.59 -8.45
N ALA A 160 6.82 7.89 -7.95
CA ALA A 160 7.05 7.70 -6.53
C ALA A 160 7.20 9.04 -5.79
N ILE A 161 6.53 9.19 -4.65
CA ILE A 161 6.59 10.39 -3.81
C ILE A 161 7.94 10.51 -3.11
N SER A 162 8.59 9.39 -2.81
CA SER A 162 9.92 9.32 -2.20
C SER A 162 10.00 10.12 -0.89
N ARG A 163 11.09 10.86 -0.67
CA ARG A 163 11.37 11.63 0.55
C ARG A 163 10.38 12.77 0.81
N THR A 164 9.48 13.06 -0.13
CA THR A 164 8.47 14.12 0.02
C THR A 164 7.43 13.74 1.09
N ARG A 165 7.16 14.66 2.02
CA ARG A 165 6.14 14.51 3.08
C ARG A 165 4.89 15.36 2.88
N ALA A 166 5.05 16.49 2.20
CA ALA A 166 3.96 17.40 1.84
C ALA A 166 3.66 17.19 0.36
N VAL A 167 2.65 16.38 0.08
CA VAL A 167 2.35 15.93 -1.28
C VAL A 167 1.63 17.04 -2.04
N ALA A 168 0.62 17.65 -1.42
CA ALA A 168 -0.14 18.77 -1.97
C ALA A 168 -0.81 19.58 -0.85
N SER A 169 -1.19 20.82 -1.17
CA SER A 169 -1.97 21.67 -0.26
C SER A 169 -2.80 22.67 -1.05
N TYR A 170 -4.01 22.93 -0.59
CA TYR A 170 -4.88 23.98 -1.11
C TYR A 170 -5.76 24.54 0.00
N GLY A 171 -5.82 25.87 0.13
CA GLY A 171 -6.53 26.52 1.23
C GLY A 171 -6.04 26.01 2.59
N ASN A 172 -6.96 25.48 3.41
CA ASN A 172 -6.62 24.85 4.68
C ASN A 172 -6.43 23.32 4.59
N CYS A 173 -6.63 22.69 3.42
CA CYS A 173 -6.46 21.26 3.25
C CYS A 173 -5.04 20.89 2.82
N ARG A 174 -4.55 19.76 3.33
CA ARG A 174 -3.18 19.28 3.10
C ARG A 174 -3.20 17.77 2.94
N MET A 175 -2.58 17.32 1.84
CA MET A 175 -2.25 15.93 1.60
C MET A 175 -0.82 15.67 2.04
N ARG A 176 -0.64 14.73 2.97
CA ARG A 176 0.66 14.41 3.56
C ARG A 176 0.87 12.90 3.63
N VAL A 177 2.13 12.51 3.74
CA VAL A 177 2.54 11.12 3.96
C VAL A 177 3.54 11.03 5.10
N VAL A 178 3.62 9.86 5.74
CA VAL A 178 4.67 9.54 6.72
C VAL A 178 6.08 9.59 6.09
N PRO A 179 7.15 9.73 6.89
CA PRO A 179 8.52 9.75 6.37
C PRO A 179 8.84 8.55 5.46
N TYR A 180 9.72 8.77 4.49
CA TYR A 180 10.24 7.69 3.65
C TYR A 180 11.01 6.68 4.51
N GLY A 181 10.85 5.39 4.25
CA GLY A 181 11.42 4.30 5.05
C GLY A 181 10.58 3.86 6.25
N SER A 182 9.45 4.51 6.54
CA SER A 182 8.50 4.02 7.58
C SER A 182 7.44 3.05 7.03
N GLY A 183 7.57 2.63 5.77
CA GLY A 183 6.67 1.78 4.98
C GLY A 183 6.99 1.86 3.48
N ALA A 184 6.37 1.02 2.65
CA ALA A 184 6.55 1.00 1.20
C ALA A 184 6.19 2.37 0.58
N ASP A 185 7.00 2.84 -0.36
CA ASP A 185 6.70 4.12 -1.04
C ASP A 185 5.40 4.03 -1.84
N LEU A 186 4.80 5.18 -2.17
CA LEU A 186 3.60 5.25 -2.99
C LEU A 186 3.73 6.32 -4.05
N THR A 187 2.88 6.24 -5.07
CA THR A 187 2.86 7.24 -6.15
C THR A 187 1.95 8.41 -5.84
N TYR A 188 2.07 9.50 -6.61
CA TYR A 188 1.09 10.59 -6.56
C TYR A 188 -0.32 10.11 -6.91
N TYR A 189 -0.47 9.14 -7.82
CA TYR A 189 -1.75 8.52 -8.14
C TYR A 189 -2.38 7.83 -6.93
N THR A 190 -1.63 6.95 -6.25
CA THR A 190 -2.09 6.25 -5.05
C THR A 190 -2.47 7.24 -3.94
N ALA A 191 -1.66 8.27 -3.72
CA ALA A 191 -1.97 9.30 -2.73
C ALA A 191 -3.24 10.09 -3.08
N HIS A 192 -3.44 10.40 -4.37
CA HIS A 192 -4.67 11.05 -4.84
C HIS A 192 -5.88 10.16 -4.59
N ALA A 193 -5.80 8.87 -4.92
CA ALA A 193 -6.90 7.93 -4.82
C ALA A 193 -7.31 7.67 -3.35
N VAL A 194 -6.34 7.48 -2.45
CA VAL A 194 -6.60 7.46 -0.99
C VAL A 194 -7.23 8.78 -0.52
N GLY A 195 -6.77 9.91 -1.07
CA GLY A 195 -7.32 11.23 -0.78
C GLY A 195 -8.79 11.38 -1.15
N ARG A 196 -9.17 10.90 -2.34
CA ARG A 196 -10.56 10.88 -2.79
C ARG A 196 -11.44 10.10 -1.84
N LEU A 197 -10.99 8.91 -1.44
CA LEU A 197 -11.75 8.08 -0.53
C LEU A 197 -11.94 8.73 0.85
N ILE A 198 -10.89 9.37 1.40
CA ILE A 198 -11.01 10.14 2.64
C ILE A 198 -11.99 11.32 2.47
N GLU A 199 -11.92 12.03 1.35
CA GLU A 199 -12.81 13.16 1.08
C GLU A 199 -14.28 12.72 0.99
N GLU A 200 -14.55 11.61 0.31
CA GLU A 200 -15.89 11.08 0.10
C GLU A 200 -16.48 10.47 1.38
N GLU A 201 -15.71 9.68 2.13
CA GLU A 201 -16.22 8.93 3.27
C GLU A 201 -16.06 9.64 4.63
N CYS A 202 -15.08 10.54 4.78
CA CYS A 202 -14.84 11.26 6.04
C CYS A 202 -15.37 12.70 6.03
N SER A 203 -16.13 13.07 4.99
CA SER A 203 -16.85 14.33 4.93
C SER A 203 -18.01 14.35 5.92
N TYR A 204 -18.03 15.32 6.84
CA TYR A 204 -19.15 15.53 7.73
C TYR A 204 -19.28 17.00 8.17
N VAL A 205 -20.47 17.37 8.65
CA VAL A 205 -20.75 18.69 9.24
C VAL A 205 -20.61 18.57 10.76
N PRO A 206 -19.62 19.24 11.40
CA PRO A 206 -19.48 19.20 12.85
C PRO A 206 -20.64 19.91 13.53
N ALA A 207 -21.08 19.43 14.70
CA ALA A 207 -22.24 19.98 15.41
C ALA A 207 -22.16 21.49 15.75
N CYS A 208 -20.95 22.06 15.84
CA CYS A 208 -20.71 23.49 16.09
C CYS A 208 -20.98 24.39 14.88
N CYS A 209 -21.10 23.81 13.70
CA CYS A 209 -20.66 24.44 12.47
C CYS A 209 -21.64 24.14 11.34
N SER A 210 -21.71 25.01 10.33
CA SER A 210 -22.66 24.90 9.21
C SER A 210 -21.99 24.56 7.89
N TYR A 211 -20.73 24.12 7.91
CA TYR A 211 -19.93 23.84 6.73
C TYR A 211 -19.37 22.40 6.80
N LEU A 212 -19.22 21.80 5.62
CA LEU A 212 -18.68 20.44 5.48
C LEU A 212 -17.18 20.44 5.71
N THR A 213 -16.72 19.46 6.49
CA THR A 213 -15.31 19.29 6.85
C THR A 213 -14.83 17.88 6.58
N VAL A 214 -13.53 17.76 6.33
CA VAL A 214 -12.85 16.48 6.07
C VAL A 214 -11.63 16.38 6.98
N SER A 215 -11.44 15.20 7.55
CA SER A 215 -10.17 14.78 8.13
C SER A 215 -10.11 13.26 8.20
N GLY A 216 -9.02 12.69 7.70
CA GLY A 216 -8.81 11.25 7.75
C GLY A 216 -7.41 10.84 7.32
N TYR A 217 -7.17 9.56 7.43
CA TYR A 217 -5.89 8.95 7.09
C TYR A 217 -6.06 7.48 6.68
N SER A 218 -5.16 6.98 5.84
CA SER A 218 -5.04 5.53 5.67
C SER A 218 -4.34 4.93 6.89
N PRO A 219 -4.76 3.76 7.40
CA PRO A 219 -3.94 3.04 8.37
C PRO A 219 -2.56 2.76 7.76
N LYS A 220 -1.57 2.52 8.63
CA LYS A 220 -0.30 1.99 8.16
C LYS A 220 -0.57 0.53 7.76
N ASN A 221 -0.27 0.16 6.53
CA ASN A 221 -0.29 -1.23 6.06
C ASN A 221 1.01 -1.51 5.28
N SER A 222 1.23 -2.77 4.93
CA SER A 222 2.43 -3.23 4.22
C SER A 222 2.53 -2.69 2.79
N GLY A 223 1.40 -2.31 2.17
CA GLY A 223 1.32 -1.88 0.77
C GLY A 223 1.71 -0.42 0.51
N HIS A 224 1.54 0.50 1.49
CA HIS A 224 2.01 1.88 1.31
C HIS A 224 2.21 2.65 2.61
N ARG A 225 3.03 3.70 2.55
CA ARG A 225 3.15 4.72 3.60
C ARG A 225 1.77 5.34 3.88
N LYS A 226 1.46 5.52 5.18
CA LYS A 226 0.29 6.24 5.68
C LYS A 226 0.12 7.59 4.98
N VAL A 227 -1.06 7.79 4.40
CA VAL A 227 -1.52 9.01 3.73
C VAL A 227 -2.52 9.72 4.65
N CYS A 228 -2.52 11.05 4.68
CA CYS A 228 -3.52 11.83 5.42
C CYS A 228 -3.99 13.02 4.63
N LEU A 229 -5.29 13.29 4.75
CA LEU A 229 -5.96 14.46 4.20
C LEU A 229 -6.64 15.20 5.36
N SER A 230 -6.12 16.38 5.71
CA SER A 230 -6.60 17.16 6.86
C SER A 230 -6.08 18.60 6.82
N SER A 231 -6.39 19.41 7.84
CA SER A 231 -5.76 20.73 8.04
C SER A 231 -4.43 20.69 8.79
N LYS A 232 -3.92 19.51 9.13
CA LYS A 232 -2.71 19.37 9.94
C LYS A 232 -1.45 19.83 9.19
N ASN A 233 -0.68 20.71 9.85
CA ASN A 233 0.61 21.19 9.35
C ASN A 233 1.77 20.23 9.66
N THR A 234 1.65 19.47 10.75
CA THR A 234 2.71 18.67 11.36
C THR A 234 2.60 17.19 10.97
N GLY A 235 2.79 16.89 9.69
CA GLY A 235 2.92 15.51 9.18
C GLY A 235 1.71 14.59 9.38
N CYS A 236 1.76 13.43 8.72
CA CYS A 236 1.01 12.25 9.14
C CYS A 236 1.76 11.63 10.32
N HIS A 237 1.25 11.74 11.53
CA HIS A 237 1.73 10.94 12.65
C HIS A 237 0.56 10.13 13.21
N SER A 238 0.90 8.93 13.70
CA SER A 238 0.03 7.94 14.34
C SER A 238 -1.16 8.57 15.03
#